data_AF-A0A9E0C6S4-F1
#
_entry.id   AF-A0A9E0C6S4-F1
#
_cell.length_a   1.000
_cell.length_b   1.000
_cell.length_c   1.000
_cell.angle_alpha   90.00
_cell.angle_beta   90.00
_cell.angle_gamma   90.00
#
_symmetry.space_group_name_H-M   'P 1'
#
loop_
_entity.id
_entity.type
_entity.pdbx_description
1 polymer ?
#
loop_
_entity_poly.entity_id
_entity_poly.type
_entity_poly.pdbx_seq_one_letter_code
_entity_poly.pdbx_strand_id
1 'polypeptide(L)'
;MAESAKNIAVDEDFEEEESATAPVTKKKVANKNDVSQGDVAGIGAQRLQSFIDRLERLEAEKAALAEDIKEIYAEAKGVGFDVKTIRKIISLRKVDEQKRRESDELLELYKSAIGMV
;
A
#
# COMPACT_ATOMS: atom_id res chain seq x y z
N MET A 1 32.84 -31.77 -23.36
CA MET A 1 31.55 -31.84 -24.07
C MET A 1 30.66 -30.79 -23.45
N ALA A 2 30.36 -29.75 -24.22
CA ALA A 2 29.46 -28.67 -23.84
C ALA A 2 28.02 -29.15 -23.97
N GLU A 3 27.17 -28.83 -23.00
CA GLU A 3 25.72 -28.91 -23.21
C GLU A 3 25.13 -27.52 -23.06
N SER A 4 24.41 -27.18 -24.12
CA SER A 4 24.02 -25.86 -24.56
C SER A 4 22.67 -25.48 -23.95
N ALA A 5 22.48 -24.17 -23.84
CA ALA A 5 21.25 -23.50 -23.44
C ALA A 5 19.98 -24.05 -24.12
N LYS A 6 18.86 -23.97 -23.40
CA LYS A 6 17.53 -23.76 -23.99
C LYS A 6 16.68 -22.93 -23.03
N ASN A 7 16.64 -21.63 -23.32
CA ASN A 7 15.55 -20.73 -22.98
C ASN A 7 14.24 -21.37 -23.43
N ILE A 8 13.31 -21.55 -22.50
CA ILE A 8 11.90 -21.80 -22.81
C ILE A 8 11.25 -20.42 -22.95
N ALA A 9 11.10 -20.01 -24.22
CA ALA A 9 10.12 -19.02 -24.61
C ALA A 9 8.75 -19.70 -24.56
N VAL A 10 7.78 -19.07 -23.91
CA VAL A 10 6.37 -19.44 -23.99
C VAL A 10 5.69 -18.29 -24.70
N ASP A 11 5.72 -18.36 -26.03
CA ASP A 11 4.95 -17.52 -26.95
C ASP A 11 4.06 -18.47 -27.74
N GLU A 12 2.81 -18.67 -27.30
CA GLU A 12 1.78 -19.34 -28.09
C GLU A 12 0.39 -18.88 -27.59
N ASP A 13 -0.48 -18.59 -28.56
CA ASP A 13 -1.94 -18.41 -28.46
C ASP A 13 -2.48 -17.00 -28.19
N PHE A 14 -2.35 -16.12 -29.19
CA PHE A 14 -3.28 -15.00 -29.40
C PHE A 14 -4.00 -15.23 -30.74
N GLU A 15 -5.24 -15.74 -30.67
CA GLU A 15 -6.11 -16.00 -31.82
C GLU A 15 -6.55 -14.69 -32.50
N GLU A 16 -6.28 -14.58 -33.80
CA GLU A 16 -6.85 -13.57 -34.69
C GLU A 16 -8.26 -14.01 -35.14
N GLU A 17 -9.28 -13.25 -34.75
CA GLU A 17 -10.62 -13.32 -35.35
C GLU A 17 -10.85 -12.06 -36.19
N GLU A 18 -10.72 -12.22 -37.50
CA GLU A 18 -11.11 -11.26 -38.53
C GLU A 18 -12.63 -11.27 -38.69
N SER A 19 -13.31 -10.16 -38.41
CA SER A 19 -14.69 -9.96 -38.88
C SER A 19 -14.86 -8.60 -39.56
N ALA A 20 -15.00 -8.65 -40.89
CA ALA A 20 -15.31 -7.52 -41.74
C ALA A 20 -16.79 -7.12 -41.62
N THR A 21 -17.09 -5.83 -41.34
CA THR A 21 -18.37 -5.20 -41.69
C THR A 21 -18.19 -3.74 -42.15
N ALA A 22 -19.04 -3.33 -43.09
CA ALA A 22 -18.93 -2.19 -44.01
C ALA A 22 -19.30 -0.80 -43.39
N PRO A 23 -19.29 0.32 -44.15
CA PRO A 23 -19.00 1.67 -43.63
C PRO A 23 -20.16 2.36 -42.91
N VAL A 24 -19.87 2.95 -41.75
CA VAL A 24 -20.80 3.77 -40.97
C VAL A 24 -21.03 5.12 -41.65
N THR A 25 -22.26 5.35 -42.09
CA THR A 25 -22.79 6.64 -42.55
C THR A 25 -22.88 7.62 -41.38
N LYS A 26 -22.38 8.85 -41.57
CA LYS A 26 -22.42 9.93 -40.58
C LYS A 26 -23.87 10.40 -40.35
N LYS A 27 -24.55 9.83 -39.35
CA LYS A 27 -25.79 10.39 -38.79
C LYS A 27 -25.41 11.51 -37.82
N LYS A 28 -25.79 12.75 -38.14
CA LYS A 28 -25.70 13.92 -37.27
C LYS A 28 -26.55 13.67 -36.01
N VAL A 29 -25.91 13.21 -34.93
CA VAL A 29 -26.54 13.11 -33.61
C VAL A 29 -26.51 14.51 -33.01
N ALA A 30 -27.67 15.17 -32.99
CA ALA A 30 -27.88 16.33 -32.13
C ALA A 30 -27.82 15.83 -30.68
N ASN A 31 -26.66 15.95 -30.05
CA ASN A 31 -26.50 15.65 -28.64
C ASN A 31 -27.11 16.79 -27.83
N LYS A 32 -28.33 16.59 -27.33
CA LYS A 32 -28.97 17.47 -26.36
C LYS A 32 -28.76 16.91 -24.96
N ASN A 33 -27.50 16.82 -24.55
CA ASN A 33 -27.13 16.64 -23.15
C ASN A 33 -26.81 18.01 -22.57
N ASP A 34 -27.86 18.78 -22.27
CA ASP A 34 -27.75 19.86 -21.28
C ASP A 34 -27.66 19.20 -19.91
N VAL A 35 -26.46 18.72 -19.56
CA VAL A 35 -26.13 18.48 -18.16
C VAL A 35 -25.93 19.86 -17.56
N SER A 36 -26.98 20.35 -16.89
CA SER A 36 -26.96 21.58 -16.10
C SER A 36 -25.69 21.62 -15.26
N GLN A 37 -24.78 22.53 -15.63
CA GLN A 37 -23.44 22.70 -15.09
C GLN A 37 -23.45 23.07 -13.59
N GLY A 38 -24.63 23.38 -13.03
CA GLY A 38 -24.85 23.70 -11.61
C GLY A 38 -25.14 22.50 -10.69
N ASP A 39 -25.75 21.42 -11.21
CA ASP A 39 -26.18 20.29 -10.37
C ASP A 39 -25.02 19.34 -10.05
N VAL A 40 -24.08 19.18 -10.99
CA VAL A 40 -22.86 18.36 -10.80
C VAL A 40 -21.87 19.06 -9.87
N ALA A 41 -21.76 20.39 -9.94
CA ALA A 41 -20.91 21.17 -9.05
C ALA A 41 -21.41 21.11 -7.59
N GLY A 42 -22.72 21.15 -7.38
CA GLY A 42 -23.33 21.05 -6.04
C GLY A 42 -23.18 19.67 -5.40
N ILE A 43 -23.47 18.59 -6.14
CA ILE A 43 -23.33 17.21 -5.64
C ILE A 43 -21.85 16.86 -5.41
N GLY A 44 -20.96 17.32 -6.29
CA GLY A 44 -19.51 17.16 -6.14
C GLY A 44 -18.98 17.87 -4.89
N ALA A 45 -19.43 19.10 -4.65
CA ALA A 45 -19.05 19.87 -3.46
C ALA A 45 -19.54 19.22 -2.15
N GLN A 46 -20.78 18.74 -2.11
CA GLN A 46 -21.33 18.04 -0.94
C GLN A 46 -20.58 16.74 -0.62
N ARG A 47 -20.24 15.96 -1.66
CA ARG A 47 -19.47 14.72 -1.50
C ARG A 47 -18.04 15.00 -1.04
N LEU A 48 -17.41 16.05 -1.58
CA LEU A 48 -16.09 16.49 -1.16
C LEU A 48 -16.10 16.94 0.31
N GLN A 49 -17.08 17.73 0.73
CA GLN A 49 -17.23 18.15 2.13
C GLN A 49 -17.35 16.95 3.06
N SER A 50 -18.17 15.96 2.69
CA SER A 50 -18.31 14.73 3.49
C SER A 50 -17.00 13.96 3.65
N PHE A 51 -16.14 13.93 2.61
CA PHE A 51 -14.80 13.33 2.73
C PHE A 51 -13.89 14.14 3.65
N ILE A 52 -13.89 15.47 3.53
CA ILE A 52 -13.08 16.37 4.36
C ILE A 52 -13.46 16.20 5.84
N ASP A 53 -14.75 16.31 6.17
CA ASP A 53 -15.22 16.21 7.56
C ASP A 53 -14.83 14.87 8.20
N ARG A 54 -14.93 13.76 7.43
CA ARG A 54 -14.52 12.43 7.90
C ARG A 54 -13.01 12.32 8.08
N LEU A 55 -12.21 12.92 7.20
CA LEU A 55 -10.75 12.91 7.29
C LEU A 55 -10.27 13.76 8.45
N GLU A 56 -10.83 14.94 8.66
CA GLU A 56 -10.47 15.82 9.79
C GLU A 56 -10.74 15.14 11.12
N ARG A 57 -11.88 14.44 11.25
CA ARG A 57 -12.16 13.63 12.44
C ARG A 57 -11.10 12.54 12.65
N LEU A 58 -10.76 11.79 11.60
CA LEU A 58 -9.75 10.72 11.70
C LEU A 58 -8.34 11.26 12.00
N GLU A 59 -7.96 12.42 11.46
CA GLU A 59 -6.69 13.06 11.79
C GLU A 59 -6.65 13.57 13.24
N ALA A 60 -7.78 14.08 13.76
CA ALA A 60 -7.89 14.44 15.17
C ALA A 60 -7.77 13.21 16.09
N GLU A 61 -8.47 12.11 15.77
CA GLU A 61 -8.37 10.84 16.50
C GLU A 61 -6.92 10.29 16.46
N LYS A 62 -6.27 10.33 15.31
CA LYS A 62 -4.87 9.92 15.14
C LYS A 62 -3.91 10.79 15.94
N ALA A 63 -4.15 12.11 16.03
CA ALA A 63 -3.34 13.01 16.83
C ALA A 63 -3.49 12.73 18.33
N ALA A 64 -4.72 12.49 18.80
CA ALA A 64 -4.97 12.09 20.20
C ALA A 64 -4.25 10.77 20.53
N LEU A 65 -4.42 9.74 19.71
CA LEU A 65 -3.72 8.46 19.88
C LEU A 65 -2.20 8.59 19.84
N ALA A 66 -1.68 9.50 19.00
CA ALA A 66 -0.24 9.76 18.95
C ALA A 66 0.27 10.39 20.24
N GLU A 67 -0.53 11.21 20.91
CA GLU A 67 -0.18 11.79 22.21
C GLU A 67 -0.22 10.73 23.31
N ASP A 68 -1.27 9.90 23.37
CA ASP A 68 -1.36 8.77 24.31
C ASP A 68 -0.14 7.83 24.19
N ILE A 69 0.28 7.53 22.95
CA ILE A 69 1.47 6.72 22.69
C ILE A 69 2.73 7.39 23.23
N LYS A 70 2.87 8.72 23.12
CA LYS A 70 4.02 9.44 23.67
C LYS A 70 4.02 9.40 25.19
N GLU A 71 2.87 9.56 25.83
CA GLU A 71 2.73 9.49 27.28
C GLU A 71 3.18 8.13 27.81
N ILE A 72 2.75 7.03 27.18
CA ILE A 72 3.19 5.67 27.55
C ILE A 72 4.72 5.52 27.42
N TYR A 73 5.32 6.05 26.35
CA TYR A 73 6.78 6.02 26.22
C TYR A 73 7.49 6.91 27.26
N ALA A 74 6.89 8.04 27.64
CA ALA A 74 7.42 8.90 28.69
C ALA A 74 7.34 8.22 30.06
N GLU A 75 6.24 7.55 30.36
CA GLU A 75 6.07 6.74 31.57
C GLU A 75 7.11 5.62 31.62
N ALA A 76 7.26 4.84 30.55
CA ALA A 76 8.27 3.78 30.47
C ALA A 76 9.68 4.32 30.72
N LYS A 77 10.00 5.51 30.19
CA LYS A 77 11.28 6.19 30.46
C LYS A 77 11.41 6.60 31.92
N GLY A 78 10.35 7.12 32.54
CA GLY A 78 10.32 7.50 33.95
C GLY A 78 10.55 6.34 34.91
N VAL A 79 10.08 5.14 34.55
CA VAL A 79 10.32 3.89 35.29
C VAL A 79 11.74 3.33 35.06
N GLY A 80 12.44 3.83 34.03
CA GLY A 80 13.84 3.45 33.73
C GLY A 80 14.01 2.49 32.56
N PHE A 81 12.97 2.24 31.76
CA PHE A 81 13.10 1.44 30.53
C PHE A 81 13.71 2.26 29.37
N ASP A 82 14.50 1.59 28.52
CA ASP A 82 14.96 2.18 27.27
C ASP A 82 13.85 2.15 26.20
N VAL A 83 13.30 3.33 25.91
CA VAL A 83 12.28 3.55 24.89
C VAL A 83 12.72 3.09 23.49
N LYS A 84 14.02 3.20 23.15
CA LYS A 84 14.52 2.76 21.83
C LYS A 84 14.39 1.26 21.67
N THR A 85 14.77 0.50 22.69
CA THR A 85 14.62 -0.95 22.72
C THR A 85 13.16 -1.37 22.68
N ILE A 86 12.26 -0.71 23.42
CA ILE A 86 10.81 -0.99 23.35
C ILE A 86 10.27 -0.81 21.92
N ARG A 87 10.63 0.29 21.24
CA ARG A 87 10.22 0.53 19.84
C ARG A 87 10.73 -0.56 18.88
N LYS A 88 11.96 -1.02 19.09
CA LYS A 88 12.52 -2.15 18.33
C LYS A 88 11.73 -3.42 18.56
N ILE A 89 11.38 -3.74 19.81
CA ILE A 89 10.55 -4.90 20.15
C ILE A 89 9.18 -4.81 19.48
N ILE A 90 8.50 -3.66 19.54
CA ILE A 90 7.20 -3.46 18.88
C ILE A 90 7.32 -3.67 17.36
N SER A 91 8.40 -3.18 16.75
CA SER A 91 8.64 -3.37 15.31
C SER A 91 8.87 -4.84 14.96
N LEU A 92 9.67 -5.56 15.75
CA LEU A 92 9.86 -7.00 15.60
C LEU A 92 8.54 -7.77 15.76
N ARG A 93 7.70 -7.39 16.72
CA ARG A 93 6.39 -8.02 16.95
C ARG A 93 5.40 -7.85 15.80
N LYS A 94 5.57 -6.84 14.94
CA LYS A 94 4.76 -6.66 13.73
C LYS A 94 5.18 -7.59 12.58
N VAL A 95 6.41 -8.10 12.62
CA VAL A 95 6.91 -9.06 11.63
C VAL A 95 6.38 -10.45 11.95
N ASP A 96 6.01 -11.18 10.91
CA ASP A 96 5.64 -12.60 11.01
C ASP A 96 6.69 -13.42 11.77
N GLU A 97 6.23 -14.38 12.58
CA GLU A 97 7.11 -15.13 13.47
C GLU A 97 8.12 -15.98 12.70
N GLN A 98 7.70 -16.61 11.60
CA GLN A 98 8.55 -17.44 10.77
C GLN A 98 9.67 -16.59 10.15
N LYS A 99 9.31 -15.47 9.54
CA LYS A 99 10.27 -14.53 8.93
C LYS A 99 11.26 -13.96 9.94
N ARG A 100 10.81 -13.73 11.17
CA ARG A 100 11.67 -13.25 12.25
C ARG A 100 12.70 -14.30 12.66
N ARG A 101 12.27 -15.55 12.85
CA ARG A 101 13.17 -16.67 13.18
C ARG A 101 14.23 -16.87 12.10
N GLU A 102 13.81 -16.93 10.83
CA GLU A 102 14.75 -17.04 9.70
C GLU A 102 15.77 -15.90 9.69
N SER A 103 15.31 -14.66 9.93
CA SER A 103 16.20 -13.49 9.98
C SER A 103 17.15 -13.53 11.18
N ASP A 104 16.68 -13.99 12.34
CA ASP A 104 17.46 -14.10 13.56
C ASP A 104 18.54 -15.20 13.44
N GLU A 105 18.21 -16.34 12.83
CA GLU A 105 19.15 -17.44 12.54
C GLU A 105 20.26 -16.98 11.59
N LEU A 106 19.91 -16.28 10.50
CA LEU A 106 20.90 -15.73 9.57
C LEU A 106 21.79 -14.68 10.24
N LEU A 107 21.22 -13.84 11.10
CA LEU A 107 21.94 -12.82 11.84
C LEU A 107 22.91 -13.44 12.86
N GLU A 108 22.52 -14.51 13.54
CA GLU A 108 23.38 -15.27 14.44
C GLU A 108 24.54 -15.94 13.69
N LEU A 109 24.25 -16.58 12.55
CA LEU A 109 25.27 -17.17 11.67
C LEU A 109 26.31 -16.12 11.26
N TYR A 110 25.87 -14.94 10.82
CA TYR A 110 26.80 -13.90 10.41
C TYR A 110 27.58 -13.29 11.56
N LYS A 111 26.97 -13.10 12.74
CA LYS A 111 27.68 -12.63 13.93
C LYS A 111 28.76 -13.62 14.37
N SER A 112 28.47 -14.91 14.36
CA SER A 112 29.46 -15.94 14.71
C SER A 112 30.63 -15.95 13.72
N ALA A 113 30.36 -15.80 12.42
CA ALA A 113 31.39 -15.74 11.39
C ALA A 113 32.37 -14.56 11.54
N ILE A 114 31.94 -13.46 12.18
CA ILE A 114 32.78 -12.28 12.45
C ILE A 114 33.22 -12.17 13.93
N GLY A 115 32.98 -13.20 14.75
CA GLY A 115 33.41 -13.24 16.16
C GLY A 115 32.67 -12.28 17.09
N MET A 116 31.41 -11.94 16.78
CA MET A 116 30.55 -11.06 17.60
C MET A 116 29.65 -11.81 18.59
N VAL A 117 29.79 -13.15 18.70
CA VAL A 117 29.09 -14.02 19.66
C VAL A 117 30.11 -14.75 20.51
#